data_AF-A0A7T1TUR6-F1
#
_entry.id   AF-A0A7T1TUR6-F1
#
_cell.length_a   1.000
_cell.length_b   1.000
_cell.length_c   1.000
_cell.angle_alpha   90.00
_cell.angle_beta   90.00
_cell.angle_gamma   90.00
#
_symmetry.space_group_name_H-M   'P 1'
#
loop_
_entity.id
_entity.type
_entity.pdbx_description
1 polymer ?
#
loop_
_entity_poly.entity_id
_entity_poly.type
_entity_poly.pdbx_seq_one_letter_code
_entity_poly.pdbx_strand_id
1 'polypeptide(L)' 'MRISFLQFLFLVFLGLLFFSDLPKLIKLIEQKIKMYRKKTK' A
#
# COMPACT_ATOMS: atom_id res chain seq x y z
N MET A 1 14.17 -2.09 -26.35
CA MET A 1 12.70 -2.31 -26.31
C MET A 1 12.06 -1.02 -25.80
N ARG A 2 11.29 -0.32 -26.65
CA ARG A 2 10.61 0.92 -26.24
C ARG A 2 9.40 0.51 -25.42
N ILE A 3 9.41 0.76 -24.11
CA ILE A 3 8.20 0.66 -23.31
C ILE A 3 7.16 1.57 -23.96
N SER A 4 6.05 0.99 -24.39
CA SER A 4 4.96 1.75 -24.98
C SER A 4 4.33 2.64 -23.91
N PHE A 5 3.90 3.86 -24.28
CA PHE A 5 3.21 4.77 -23.35
C PHE A 5 2.03 4.07 -22.64
N LEU A 6 1.36 3.16 -23.35
CA LEU A 6 0.28 2.36 -22.79
C LEU A 6 0.75 1.37 -21.69
N GLN A 7 1.96 0.82 -21.81
CA GLN A 7 2.56 -0.03 -20.77
C GLN A 7 2.90 0.79 -19.53
N PHE A 8 3.42 2.01 -19.70
CA PHE A 8 3.67 2.92 -18.58
C PHE A 8 2.38 3.26 -17.85
N LEU A 9 1.32 3.61 -18.60
CA LEU A 9 0.01 3.91 -18.04
C LEU A 9 -0.54 2.70 -17.25
N PHE A 10 -0.39 1.49 -17.80
CA PHE A 10 -0.81 0.26 -17.13
C PHE A 10 -0.08 0.05 -15.79
N LEU A 11 1.25 0.25 -15.75
CA LEU A 11 2.03 0.17 -14.50
C LEU A 11 1.60 1.21 -13.46
N VAL A 12 1.29 2.44 -13.90
CA VAL A 12 0.81 3.50 -13.00
C VAL A 12 -0.56 3.15 -12.43
N PHE A 13 -1.49 2.66 -13.25
CA PHE A 13 -2.80 2.20 -12.77
C PHE A 13 -2.69 1.00 -11.83
N LEU A 14 -1.80 0.05 -12.13
CA LEU A 14 -1.54 -1.10 -11.25
C LEU A 14 -1.00 -0.61 -9.90
N GLY A 15 -0.01 0.29 -9.93
CA GLY A 15 0.53 0.93 -8.73
C GLY A 15 -0.56 1.61 -7.91
N LEU A 16 -1.39 2.46 -8.53
CA LEU A 16 -2.50 3.14 -7.86
C LEU A 16 -3.54 2.17 -7.28
N LEU A 17 -3.83 1.07 -7.98
CA LEU A 17 -4.76 0.04 -7.51
C LEU A 17 -4.23 -0.63 -6.24
N PHE A 18 -2.95 -1.01 -6.21
CA PHE A 18 -2.28 -1.53 -5.00
C PHE A 18 -2.17 -0.46 -3.89
N PHE A 19 -1.96 0.81 -4.26
CA PHE A 19 -1.90 1.92 -3.32
C PHE A 19 -3.24 2.27 -2.68
N SER A 20 -4.38 1.88 -3.26
CA SER A 20 -5.71 2.10 -2.67
C SER A 20 -5.94 1.26 -1.41
N ASP A 21 -5.36 0.07 -1.35
CA ASP A 21 -5.45 -0.82 -0.18
C ASP A 21 -4.31 -0.62 0.84
N LEU A 22 -3.20 -0.01 0.43
CA LEU A 22 -2.10 0.39 1.32
C LEU A 22 -2.53 1.24 2.53
N PRO A 23 -3.34 2.32 2.41
CA PRO A 23 -3.75 3.13 3.56
C PRO A 23 -4.63 2.36 4.56
N LYS A 24 -5.42 1.39 4.09
CA LYS A 24 -6.17 0.48 4.97
C LYS A 24 -5.21 -0.46 5.71
N LEU A 25 -4.22 -1.00 5.00
CA LEU A 25 -3.20 -1.88 5.58
C LEU A 25 -2.36 -1.15 6.65
N ILE A 26 -1.93 0.09 6.37
CA ILE A 26 -1.18 0.92 7.30
C ILE A 26 -1.98 1.18 8.58
N LYS A 27 -3.27 1.57 8.47
CA LYS A 27 -4.13 1.78 9.65
C LYS A 27 -4.27 0.51 10.50
N LEU A 28 -4.41 -0.64 9.86
CA LEU A 28 -4.56 -1.93 10.56
C LEU A 28 -3.26 -2.35 11.26
N ILE A 29 -2.11 -2.12 10.62
CA ILE A 29 -0.78 -2.35 11.21
C ILE A 29 -0.53 -1.37 12.36
N GLU A 30 -0.85 -0.09 12.20
CA GLU A 30 -0.69 0.93 13.25
C GLU A 30 -1.52 0.59 14.49
N GLN A 31 -2.78 0.18 14.31
CA GLN A 31 -3.63 -0.28 15.41
C GLN A 31 -3.06 -1.51 16.11
N LYS A 32 -2.57 -2.51 15.35
CA LYS A 32 -1.88 -3.68 15.93
C LYS A 32 -0.66 -3.27 16.74
N ILE A 33 0.24 -2.46 16.17
CA ILE A 33 1.46 -1.99 16.86
C ILE A 33 1.11 -1.24 18.14
N LYS A 34 0.09 -0.37 18.10
CA LYS A 34 -0.37 0.37 19.28
C LYS A 34 -0.92 -0.57 20.36
N MET A 35 -1.66 -1.60 19.97
CA MET A 35 -2.18 -2.62 20.90
C MET A 35 -1.05 -3.44 21.53
N TYR A 36 -0.05 -3.87 20.75
CA TYR A 36 1.15 -4.57 21.25
C TYR A 36 1.98 -3.72 22.22
N ARG A 37 2.23 -2.44 21.90
CA ARG A 37 2.91 -1.52 22.83
C ARG A 37 2.15 -1.34 24.14
N LYS A 38 0.81 -1.28 24.10
CA LYS A 38 -0.02 -1.13 25.30
C LYS A 38 -0.06 -2.40 26.15
N LYS A 39 0.07 -3.58 25.54
CA LYS A 39 0.07 -4.88 26.24
C LYS A 39 1.40 -5.23 26.92
N THR A 40 2.49 -4.55 26.53
CA THR A 40 3.85 -4.78 27.05
C THR A 40 4.18 -3.89 28.25
N LYS A 41 3.27 -3.02 28.68
CA LYS A 41 3.41 -2.13 29.83
C LYS A 41 2.47 -2.58 30.95
#